data_AF-A0A1G0LYP1-F1
#
_entry.id   AF-A0A1G0LYP1-F1
#
_cell.length_a   1.000
_cell.length_b   1.000
_cell.length_c   1.000
_cell.angle_alpha   90.00
_cell.angle_beta   90.00
_cell.angle_gamma   90.00
#
_symmetry.space_group_name_H-M   'P 1'
#
loop_
_entity.id
_entity.type
_entity.pdbx_description
1 polymer ?
#
loop_
_entity_poly.entity_id
_entity_poly.type
_entity_poly.pdbx_seq_one_letter_code
_entity_poly.pdbx_strand_id
1 'polypeptide(L)'
;MKRNIALLYFIPLPHMIGGAVKSKNISIACAAMLTLLSSGTCYAAYPLVCDDAETLGKGAVQVEFNAQISYDNETTNGSTTKTDGTQLAAAITAGVSDKLDLIFGITRPWGNGDSDGTSFNDAGSTDFALYLKWQIYKQEGFSIAVRPQLGYSYSVGTENDYTMSYGTTLVFSKELGPLAFHLNAGYTFNDHNRAEVRDACRDSIWNFSLATTYQITEDLKLGADFGTSTYEDKSSSEMPVFGLGGMIYTVNNNLDLSAGLKLGLTKPEDDLTGCFGITLKY
;
A
#
# COMPACT_ATOMS: atom_id res chain seq x y z
N MET A 1 19.83 -9.25 12.73
CA MET A 1 18.37 -9.02 12.65
C MET A 1 18.01 -8.84 11.19
N LYS A 2 17.31 -9.80 10.59
CA LYS A 2 16.89 -9.74 9.18
C LYS A 2 15.63 -8.85 9.10
N ARG A 3 15.66 -7.86 8.21
CA ARG A 3 14.72 -6.74 8.16
C ARG A 3 13.55 -7.07 7.24
N ASN A 4 12.41 -6.44 7.48
CA ASN A 4 11.29 -6.41 6.54
C ASN A 4 11.23 -5.03 5.91
N ILE A 5 10.92 -4.98 4.63
CA ILE A 5 10.51 -3.78 3.92
C ILE A 5 9.07 -4.00 3.49
N ALA A 6 8.21 -3.00 3.64
CA ALA A 6 6.84 -3.08 3.14
C ALA A 6 6.83 -2.76 1.64
N LEU A 7 6.39 -3.70 0.80
CA LEU A 7 6.03 -3.35 -0.57
C LEU A 7 4.65 -2.68 -0.61
N LEU A 8 4.61 -1.48 -1.16
CA LEU A 8 3.41 -0.67 -1.28
C LEU A 8 2.55 -1.05 -2.48
N TYR A 9 1.25 -1.08 -2.22
CA TYR A 9 0.16 -1.10 -3.19
C TYR A 9 0.18 0.13 -4.09
N PHE A 10 -0.18 -0.09 -5.36
CA PHE A 10 -0.68 0.95 -6.25
C PHE A 10 -2.16 1.23 -5.97
N ILE A 11 -2.59 2.45 -6.33
CA ILE A 11 -3.94 2.98 -6.24
C ILE A 11 -4.94 1.98 -6.88
N PRO A 12 -6.08 1.66 -6.22
CA PRO A 12 -7.14 0.89 -6.87
C PRO A 12 -7.63 1.65 -8.12
N LEU A 13 -7.65 0.97 -9.27
CA LEU A 13 -8.36 1.46 -10.46
C LEU A 13 -9.86 1.56 -10.13
N PRO A 14 -10.49 2.73 -10.25
CA PRO A 14 -11.94 2.85 -10.12
C PRO A 14 -12.65 2.14 -11.27
N HIS A 15 -13.71 1.42 -10.94
CA HIS A 15 -14.72 1.03 -11.91
C HIS A 15 -15.45 2.27 -12.41
N MET A 16 -15.56 2.41 -13.73
CA MET A 16 -16.30 3.50 -14.36
C MET A 16 -17.81 3.34 -14.15
N ILE A 17 -18.42 4.05 -13.18
CA ILE A 17 -19.76 4.65 -13.30
C ILE A 17 -19.81 5.95 -12.47
N GLY A 18 -19.98 7.09 -13.15
CA GLY A 18 -19.85 8.42 -12.54
C GLY A 18 -21.02 8.89 -11.65
N GLY A 19 -20.70 9.83 -10.74
CA GLY A 19 -21.68 10.65 -10.03
C GLY A 19 -21.21 11.20 -8.68
N ALA A 20 -21.45 12.48 -8.42
CA ALA A 20 -20.83 13.26 -7.34
C ALA A 20 -21.60 13.30 -5.99
N VAL A 21 -20.84 13.21 -4.88
CA VAL A 21 -20.92 13.94 -3.56
C VAL A 21 -21.98 13.59 -2.48
N LYS A 22 -21.51 13.30 -1.24
CA LYS A 22 -21.70 14.11 0.01
C LYS A 22 -20.99 13.50 1.23
N SER A 23 -20.12 14.27 1.89
CA SER A 23 -19.35 13.87 3.09
C SER A 23 -20.12 14.01 4.41
N LYS A 24 -19.80 13.18 5.39
CA LYS A 24 -20.21 13.31 6.80
C LYS A 24 -18.97 13.37 7.71
N ASN A 25 -19.04 14.25 8.70
CA ASN A 25 -18.01 14.51 9.70
C ASN A 25 -17.73 13.29 10.59
N ILE A 26 -16.47 12.88 10.72
CA ILE A 26 -16.03 11.91 11.73
C ILE A 26 -14.97 12.58 12.61
N SER A 27 -15.26 12.68 13.91
CA SER A 27 -14.40 13.30 14.91
C SER A 27 -13.94 12.25 15.93
N ILE A 28 -12.60 12.12 16.02
CA ILE A 28 -11.75 11.90 17.20
C ILE A 28 -11.96 10.63 18.03
N ALA A 29 -10.91 9.80 18.08
CA ALA A 29 -10.49 9.12 19.30
C ALA A 29 -8.99 8.73 19.25
N CYS A 30 -8.12 9.72 19.41
CA CYS A 30 -6.74 9.51 19.86
C CYS A 30 -6.73 9.53 21.39
N ALA A 31 -6.47 8.40 22.05
CA ALA A 31 -5.83 8.35 23.36
C ALA A 31 -5.68 6.90 23.84
N ALA A 32 -4.45 6.38 23.84
CA ALA A 32 -3.83 5.75 25.01
C ALA A 32 -2.51 5.08 24.57
N MET A 33 -1.40 5.74 24.88
CA MET A 33 -0.04 5.23 24.76
C MET A 33 0.59 5.28 26.17
N LEU A 34 1.41 4.27 26.49
CA LEU A 34 2.42 4.11 27.57
C LEU A 34 2.24 2.70 28.18
N THR A 35 3.21 1.79 28.28
CA THR A 35 4.68 1.79 28.17
C THR A 35 5.13 0.32 28.09
N LEU A 36 6.22 0.01 27.37
CA LEU A 36 7.24 -1.01 27.73
C LEU A 36 8.42 -0.92 26.74
N LEU A 37 9.48 -0.20 27.13
CA LEU A 37 10.69 0.00 26.34
C LEU A 37 11.56 -1.27 26.29
N SER A 38 11.47 -2.03 25.21
CA SER A 38 12.54 -2.91 24.72
C SER A 38 13.18 -2.24 23.48
N SER A 39 14.50 -2.10 23.49
CA SER A 39 15.26 -1.50 22.39
C SER A 39 15.46 -2.52 21.27
N GLY A 40 14.52 -2.55 20.33
CA GLY A 40 14.65 -3.20 19.03
C GLY A 40 14.30 -2.19 17.93
N THR A 41 15.02 -2.22 16.81
CA THR A 41 14.67 -1.42 15.63
C THR A 41 13.32 -1.90 15.09
N CYS A 42 12.30 -1.04 15.07
CA CYS A 42 10.92 -1.40 14.70
C CYS A 42 10.63 -0.93 13.25
N TYR A 43 10.73 -1.86 12.31
CA TYR A 43 10.51 -1.64 10.87
C TYR A 43 9.02 -1.71 10.47
N ALA A 44 8.62 -1.01 9.41
CA ALA A 44 7.30 -1.14 8.81
C ALA A 44 7.33 -2.26 7.77
N ALA A 45 6.36 -3.17 7.83
CA ALA A 45 6.23 -4.26 6.88
C ALA A 45 4.76 -4.40 6.51
N TYR A 46 4.47 -5.20 5.48
CA TYR A 46 3.12 -5.67 5.24
C TYR A 46 2.52 -6.20 6.57
N PRO A 47 1.29 -5.80 6.96
CA PRO A 47 0.22 -5.27 6.13
C PRO A 47 0.18 -3.74 5.99
N LEU A 48 1.16 -3.02 6.55
CA LEU A 48 1.15 -1.56 6.48
C LEU A 48 1.41 -1.08 5.04
N VAL A 49 0.73 -0.01 4.67
CA VAL A 49 0.87 0.71 3.41
C VAL A 49 2.07 1.65 3.54
N CYS A 50 2.32 2.31 4.67
CA CYS A 50 3.55 3.06 4.88
C CYS A 50 4.77 2.11 4.93
N ASP A 51 5.81 2.52 4.23
CA ASP A 51 7.11 1.85 4.19
C ASP A 51 8.05 2.50 5.21
N ASP A 52 9.15 1.83 5.55
CA ASP A 52 10.21 2.40 6.38
C ASP A 52 11.47 2.72 5.56
N ALA A 53 12.27 3.64 6.09
CA ALA A 53 13.47 4.16 5.45
C ALA A 53 14.69 3.21 5.52
N GLU A 54 14.54 2.01 6.07
CA GLU A 54 15.63 1.06 6.21
C GLU A 54 15.72 0.14 4.99
N THR A 55 16.91 -0.43 4.85
CA THR A 55 17.29 -1.33 3.76
C THR A 55 17.58 -2.72 4.31
N LEU A 56 17.47 -3.75 3.48
CA LEU A 56 17.76 -5.13 3.89
C LEU A 56 19.22 -5.32 4.30
N GLY A 57 20.13 -4.60 3.64
CA GLY A 57 21.57 -4.71 3.83
C GLY A 57 22.23 -5.59 2.78
N LYS A 58 23.54 -5.40 2.56
CA LYS A 58 24.25 -6.02 1.43
C LYS A 58 24.14 -7.55 1.44
N GLY A 59 23.69 -8.12 0.34
CA GLY A 59 23.63 -9.56 0.10
C GLY A 59 22.41 -10.26 0.72
N ALA A 60 21.57 -9.54 1.47
CA ALA A 60 20.30 -10.07 1.95
C ALA A 60 19.26 -10.10 0.83
N VAL A 61 18.39 -11.11 0.86
CA VAL A 61 17.27 -11.23 -0.07
C VAL A 61 15.99 -11.47 0.70
N GLN A 62 14.92 -10.78 0.30
CA GLN A 62 13.58 -10.98 0.82
C GLN A 62 12.62 -11.32 -0.31
N VAL A 63 11.69 -12.24 -0.04
CA VAL A 63 10.56 -12.52 -0.92
C VAL A 63 9.27 -12.35 -0.13
N GLU A 64 8.31 -11.62 -0.68
CA GLU A 64 7.00 -11.37 -0.07
C GLU A 64 5.89 -11.94 -0.95
N PHE A 65 4.87 -12.50 -0.31
CA PHE A 65 3.61 -12.89 -0.94
C PHE A 65 2.47 -12.29 -0.13
N ASN A 66 1.65 -11.47 -0.77
CA ASN A 66 0.59 -10.71 -0.12
C ASN A 66 -0.74 -10.99 -0.80
N ALA A 67 -1.81 -11.03 -0.01
CA ALA A 67 -3.18 -11.16 -0.45
C ALA A 67 -4.04 -10.06 0.19
N GLN A 68 -4.94 -9.48 -0.59
CA GLN A 68 -6.05 -8.68 -0.09
C GLN A 68 -7.37 -9.24 -0.58
N ILE A 69 -8.37 -9.16 0.29
CA ILE A 69 -9.77 -9.46 -0.01
C ILE A 69 -10.57 -8.24 0.41
N SER A 70 -11.22 -7.58 -0.53
CA SER A 70 -11.97 -6.35 -0.29
C SER A 70 -13.46 -6.51 -0.55
N TYR A 71 -14.23 -5.68 0.14
CA TYR A 71 -15.66 -5.51 -0.04
C TYR A 71 -15.96 -4.02 -0.12
N ASP A 72 -16.78 -3.65 -1.10
CA ASP A 72 -17.30 -2.31 -1.26
C ASP A 72 -18.80 -2.32 -1.62
N ASN A 73 -19.52 -1.30 -1.15
CA ASN A 73 -20.93 -1.12 -1.42
C ASN A 73 -21.28 0.37 -1.54
N GLU A 74 -21.36 0.82 -2.78
CA GLU A 74 -21.60 2.22 -3.10
C GLU A 74 -23.01 2.44 -3.67
N THR A 75 -23.71 3.46 -3.17
CA THR A 75 -24.89 4.03 -3.84
C THR A 75 -24.55 5.39 -4.43
N THR A 76 -24.75 5.53 -5.74
CA THR A 76 -24.52 6.76 -6.51
C THR A 76 -25.70 7.01 -7.43
N ASN A 77 -26.29 8.21 -7.35
CA ASN A 77 -27.46 8.62 -8.14
C ASN A 77 -28.66 7.64 -8.10
N GLY A 78 -28.81 6.89 -6.99
CA GLY A 78 -29.89 5.92 -6.82
C GLY A 78 -29.60 4.53 -7.41
N SER A 79 -28.45 4.35 -8.06
CA SER A 79 -27.91 3.04 -8.44
C SER A 79 -26.99 2.53 -7.33
N THR A 80 -27.11 1.26 -6.97
CA THR A 80 -26.23 0.62 -5.97
C THR A 80 -25.34 -0.40 -6.65
N THR A 81 -24.04 -0.27 -6.41
CA THR A 81 -23.01 -1.19 -6.89
C THR A 81 -22.32 -1.84 -5.69
N LYS A 82 -22.20 -3.16 -5.73
CA LYS A 82 -21.44 -3.95 -4.75
C LYS A 82 -20.29 -4.62 -5.45
N THR A 83 -19.12 -4.64 -4.82
CA THR A 83 -17.92 -5.22 -5.39
C THR A 83 -17.20 -6.07 -4.34
N ASP A 84 -16.83 -7.29 -4.73
CA ASP A 84 -15.91 -8.15 -4.00
C ASP A 84 -14.59 -8.23 -4.78
N GLY A 85 -13.52 -7.73 -4.17
CA GLY A 85 -12.19 -7.68 -4.76
C GLY A 85 -11.26 -8.72 -4.18
N THR A 86 -10.32 -9.18 -4.99
CA THR A 86 -9.16 -9.96 -4.56
C THR A 86 -7.92 -9.42 -5.24
N GLN A 87 -6.85 -9.23 -4.47
CA GLN A 87 -5.55 -8.90 -5.01
C GLN A 87 -4.50 -9.87 -4.49
N LEU A 88 -3.66 -10.36 -5.39
CA LEU A 88 -2.42 -11.04 -5.03
C LEU A 88 -1.24 -10.18 -5.45
N ALA A 89 -0.21 -10.15 -4.61
CA ALA A 89 1.06 -9.52 -4.93
C ALA A 89 2.22 -10.40 -4.52
N ALA A 90 3.31 -10.31 -5.26
CA ALA A 90 4.58 -10.91 -4.88
C ALA A 90 5.70 -9.91 -5.13
N ALA A 91 6.72 -9.94 -4.27
CA ALA A 91 7.88 -9.08 -4.43
C ALA A 91 9.18 -9.81 -4.10
N ILE A 92 10.24 -9.42 -4.78
CA ILE A 92 11.61 -9.78 -4.42
C ILE A 92 12.41 -8.51 -4.18
N THR A 93 13.09 -8.47 -3.04
CA THR A 93 13.97 -7.37 -2.66
C THR A 93 15.37 -7.92 -2.47
N ALA A 94 16.34 -7.29 -3.12
CA ALA A 94 17.75 -7.64 -3.01
C ALA A 94 18.53 -6.44 -2.45
N GLY A 95 19.24 -6.65 -1.35
CA GLY A 95 20.14 -5.66 -0.78
C GLY A 95 21.42 -5.56 -1.60
N VAL A 96 21.49 -4.55 -2.47
CA VAL A 96 22.65 -4.27 -3.34
C VAL A 96 23.82 -3.73 -2.51
N SER A 97 23.51 -2.94 -1.49
CA SER A 97 24.47 -2.44 -0.50
C SER A 97 23.79 -2.23 0.85
N ASP A 98 24.55 -1.83 1.87
CA ASP A 98 23.96 -1.51 3.18
C ASP A 98 22.97 -0.33 3.15
N LYS A 99 22.97 0.46 2.08
CA LYS A 99 22.09 1.64 1.91
C LYS A 99 21.18 1.54 0.70
N LEU A 100 21.22 0.45 -0.05
CA LEU A 100 20.54 0.37 -1.35
C LEU A 100 19.89 -0.99 -1.55
N ASP A 101 18.60 -0.98 -1.79
CA ASP A 101 17.84 -2.15 -2.20
C ASP A 101 17.27 -1.97 -3.61
N LEU A 102 17.28 -3.06 -4.36
CA LEU A 102 16.55 -3.19 -5.62
C LEU A 102 15.37 -4.12 -5.39
N ILE A 103 14.20 -3.71 -5.87
CA ILE A 103 12.94 -4.34 -5.54
C ILE A 103 12.14 -4.54 -6.83
N PHE A 104 11.70 -5.76 -7.10
CA PHE A 104 10.79 -6.06 -8.20
C PHE A 104 9.49 -6.63 -7.64
N GLY A 105 8.36 -6.06 -8.05
CA GLY A 105 7.03 -6.46 -7.61
C GLY A 105 6.12 -6.78 -8.77
N ILE A 106 5.22 -7.74 -8.55
CA ILE A 106 4.05 -8.00 -9.39
C ILE A 106 2.79 -7.90 -8.51
N THR A 107 1.73 -7.33 -9.07
CA THR A 107 0.43 -7.19 -8.44
C THR A 107 -0.67 -7.56 -9.42
N ARG A 108 -1.70 -8.23 -8.92
CA ARG A 108 -2.80 -8.76 -9.71
C ARG A 108 -4.11 -8.59 -8.94
N PRO A 109 -4.87 -7.50 -9.15
CA PRO A 109 -6.24 -7.37 -8.69
C PRO A 109 -7.23 -8.01 -9.67
N TRP A 110 -8.37 -8.47 -9.16
CA TRP A 110 -9.56 -8.86 -9.93
C TRP A 110 -10.77 -8.90 -9.00
N GLY A 111 -11.97 -8.95 -9.55
CA GLY A 111 -13.17 -8.97 -8.71
C GLY A 111 -14.43 -9.37 -9.44
N ASN A 112 -15.52 -9.34 -8.67
CA ASN A 112 -16.87 -9.45 -9.19
C ASN A 112 -17.69 -8.33 -8.59
N GLY A 113 -18.73 -7.91 -9.31
CA GLY A 113 -19.66 -6.98 -8.75
C GLY A 113 -21.08 -7.18 -9.24
N ASP A 114 -21.98 -6.41 -8.65
CA ASP A 114 -23.39 -6.37 -8.98
C ASP A 114 -23.83 -4.92 -8.99
N SER A 115 -24.46 -4.48 -10.08
CA SER A 115 -25.06 -3.16 -10.19
C SER A 115 -26.57 -3.33 -10.37
N ASP A 116 -27.33 -2.95 -9.35
CA ASP A 116 -28.80 -3.06 -9.32
C ASP A 116 -29.35 -4.45 -9.74
N GLY A 117 -28.70 -5.53 -9.29
CA GLY A 117 -29.07 -6.91 -9.60
C GLY A 117 -28.51 -7.43 -10.93
N THR A 118 -27.68 -6.65 -11.62
CA THR A 118 -26.93 -7.08 -12.80
C THR A 118 -25.49 -7.37 -12.44
N SER A 119 -25.13 -8.65 -12.41
CA SER A 119 -23.77 -9.07 -12.08
C SER A 119 -22.79 -8.82 -13.23
N PHE A 120 -21.56 -8.44 -12.88
CA PHE A 120 -20.44 -8.29 -13.79
C PHE A 120 -19.17 -8.90 -13.18
N ASN A 121 -18.22 -9.23 -14.05
CA ASN A 121 -16.89 -9.68 -13.66
C ASN A 121 -15.88 -8.61 -14.03
N ASP A 122 -14.99 -8.28 -13.09
CA ASP A 122 -13.83 -7.47 -13.38
C ASP A 122 -12.59 -8.37 -13.47
N ALA A 123 -12.04 -8.45 -14.68
CA ALA A 123 -10.81 -9.17 -14.94
C ALA A 123 -9.58 -8.46 -14.36
N GLY A 124 -9.70 -7.20 -13.95
CA GLY A 124 -8.66 -6.41 -13.31
C GLY A 124 -7.43 -6.19 -14.21
N SER A 125 -6.31 -5.85 -13.58
CA SER A 125 -5.03 -5.56 -14.24
C SER A 125 -3.97 -6.58 -13.88
N THR A 126 -2.80 -6.47 -14.52
CA THR A 126 -1.55 -7.03 -14.00
C THR A 126 -0.51 -5.93 -14.02
N ASP A 127 0.07 -5.67 -12.85
CA ASP A 127 0.97 -4.55 -12.62
C ASP A 127 2.35 -5.07 -12.25
N PHE A 128 3.37 -4.49 -12.86
CA PHE A 128 4.77 -4.72 -12.54
C PHE A 128 5.40 -3.42 -12.08
N ALA A 129 6.28 -3.51 -11.09
CA ALA A 129 7.03 -2.36 -10.63
C ALA A 129 8.47 -2.72 -10.27
N LEU A 130 9.37 -1.81 -10.60
CA LEU A 130 10.77 -1.83 -10.20
C LEU A 130 11.01 -0.61 -9.31
N TYR A 131 11.45 -0.85 -8.08
CA TYR A 131 11.83 0.21 -7.15
C TYR A 131 13.31 0.11 -6.83
N LEU A 132 13.92 1.27 -6.62
CA LEU A 132 15.22 1.39 -5.97
C LEU A 132 14.98 2.14 -4.67
N LYS A 133 15.28 1.53 -3.52
CA LYS A 133 15.22 2.21 -2.22
C LYS A 133 16.63 2.59 -1.80
N TRP A 134 16.88 3.89 -1.66
CA TRP A 134 18.16 4.41 -1.23
C TRP A 134 18.03 5.15 0.09
N GLN A 135 18.62 4.60 1.16
CA GLN A 135 18.77 5.28 2.44
C GLN A 135 19.83 6.38 2.32
N ILE A 136 19.37 7.62 2.16
CA ILE A 136 20.22 8.80 1.95
C ILE A 136 20.71 9.41 3.27
N TYR A 137 20.01 9.14 4.37
CA TYR A 137 20.35 9.66 5.69
C TYR A 137 20.03 8.66 6.79
N LYS A 138 20.90 8.59 7.79
CA LYS A 138 20.66 7.84 9.03
C LYS A 138 21.47 8.43 10.18
N GLN A 139 20.79 8.82 11.26
CA GLN A 139 21.40 9.25 12.51
C GLN A 139 20.43 9.04 13.67
N GLU A 140 20.89 8.45 14.78
CA GLU A 140 20.15 8.39 16.06
C GLU A 140 18.69 7.89 15.92
N GLY A 141 18.51 6.78 15.19
CA GLY A 141 17.20 6.17 14.95
C GLY A 141 16.30 6.94 13.98
N PHE A 142 16.75 8.09 13.45
CA PHE A 142 16.09 8.79 12.36
C PHE A 142 16.75 8.41 11.03
N SER A 143 15.94 8.03 10.05
CA SER A 143 16.39 7.61 8.74
C SER A 143 15.53 8.26 7.65
N ILE A 144 16.15 8.62 6.53
CA ILE A 144 15.47 9.09 5.33
C ILE A 144 15.91 8.22 4.16
N ALA A 145 14.94 7.77 3.39
CA ALA A 145 15.16 7.11 2.12
C ALA A 145 14.40 7.80 0.98
N VAL A 146 14.94 7.67 -0.22
CA VAL A 146 14.23 7.97 -1.47
C VAL A 146 13.96 6.66 -2.18
N ARG A 147 12.76 6.52 -2.75
CA ARG A 147 12.32 5.31 -3.43
C ARG A 147 11.76 5.65 -4.82
N PRO A 148 12.62 5.95 -5.81
CA PRO A 148 12.20 6.02 -7.21
C PRO A 148 11.59 4.69 -7.69
N GLN A 149 10.64 4.80 -8.62
CA GLN A 149 9.92 3.68 -9.20
C GLN A 149 9.75 3.82 -10.71
N LEU A 150 9.71 2.67 -11.37
CA LEU A 150 9.18 2.48 -12.72
C LEU A 150 8.12 1.39 -12.66
N GLY A 151 7.03 1.53 -13.41
CA GLY A 151 5.98 0.54 -13.45
C GLY A 151 5.37 0.38 -14.85
N TYR A 152 4.74 -0.76 -15.02
CA TYR A 152 3.97 -1.12 -16.20
C TYR A 152 2.74 -1.89 -15.77
N SER A 153 1.56 -1.43 -16.16
CA SER A 153 0.30 -2.14 -15.95
C SER A 153 -0.40 -2.40 -17.27
N TYR A 154 -1.16 -3.49 -17.34
CA TYR A 154 -2.09 -3.73 -18.43
C TYR A 154 -3.41 -4.33 -17.92
N SER A 155 -4.50 -3.98 -18.58
CA SER A 155 -5.84 -4.50 -18.29
C SER A 155 -6.01 -5.91 -18.87
N VAL A 156 -6.47 -6.87 -18.08
CA VAL A 156 -6.66 -8.25 -18.53
C VAL A 156 -7.88 -8.33 -19.46
N GLY A 157 -7.71 -8.98 -20.61
CA GLY A 157 -8.81 -9.18 -21.58
C GLY A 157 -9.12 -7.96 -22.46
N THR A 158 -8.38 -6.86 -22.32
CA THR A 158 -8.51 -5.68 -23.18
C THR A 158 -7.24 -5.50 -24.00
N GLU A 159 -7.37 -5.50 -25.33
CA GLU A 159 -6.21 -5.31 -26.21
C GLU A 159 -5.68 -3.88 -26.11
N ASN A 160 -4.35 -3.76 -26.06
CA ASN A 160 -3.62 -2.48 -26.13
C ASN A 160 -4.00 -1.46 -25.04
N ASP A 161 -4.49 -1.93 -23.89
CA ASP A 161 -4.77 -1.10 -22.72
C ASP A 161 -3.66 -1.29 -21.68
N TYR A 162 -2.72 -0.35 -21.67
CA TYR A 162 -1.56 -0.37 -20.78
C TYR A 162 -1.19 1.04 -20.32
N THR A 163 -0.51 1.09 -19.18
CA THR A 163 0.00 2.33 -18.57
C THR A 163 1.46 2.15 -18.18
N MET A 164 2.31 3.09 -18.58
CA MET A 164 3.68 3.21 -18.05
C MET A 164 3.65 4.18 -16.88
N SER A 165 4.28 3.82 -15.77
CA SER A 165 4.35 4.72 -14.61
C SER A 165 5.77 4.99 -14.16
N TYR A 166 6.02 6.18 -13.65
CA TYR A 166 7.28 6.55 -13.05
C TYR A 166 7.05 7.56 -11.93
N GLY A 167 7.89 7.53 -10.91
CA GLY A 167 7.67 8.36 -9.73
C GLY A 167 8.73 8.19 -8.68
N THR A 168 8.48 8.78 -7.52
CA THR A 168 9.34 8.61 -6.35
C THR A 168 8.54 8.77 -5.06
N THR A 169 9.02 8.11 -4.01
CA THR A 169 8.52 8.28 -2.64
C THR A 169 9.66 8.74 -1.74
N LEU A 170 9.43 9.79 -0.96
CA LEU A 170 10.25 10.12 0.19
C LEU A 170 9.74 9.36 1.40
N VAL A 171 10.65 8.70 2.11
CA VAL A 171 10.34 7.81 3.23
C VAL A 171 11.12 8.29 4.44
N PHE A 172 10.42 8.59 5.53
CA PHE A 172 11.00 9.02 6.79
C PHE A 172 10.68 7.99 7.87
N SER A 173 11.68 7.62 8.66
CA SER A 173 11.49 6.76 9.84
C SER A 173 12.09 7.41 11.08
N LYS A 174 11.41 7.29 12.21
CA LYS A 174 11.97 7.57 13.53
C LYS A 174 11.68 6.40 14.47
N GLU A 175 12.73 5.77 14.94
CA GLU A 175 12.68 4.71 15.95
C GLU A 175 12.90 5.30 17.36
N LEU A 176 12.08 4.87 18.32
CA LEU A 176 12.05 5.30 19.72
C LEU A 176 11.85 4.07 20.62
N GLY A 177 12.85 3.18 20.64
CA GLY A 177 12.77 1.90 21.34
C GLY A 177 11.75 0.97 20.68
N PRO A 178 10.72 0.47 21.38
CA PRO A 178 9.74 -0.46 20.83
C PRO A 178 8.77 0.21 19.85
N LEU A 179 8.73 1.55 19.86
CA LEU A 179 7.84 2.36 19.04
C LEU A 179 8.61 2.91 17.84
N ALA A 180 8.02 2.87 16.65
CA ALA A 180 8.52 3.64 15.51
C ALA A 180 7.39 4.40 14.81
N PHE A 181 7.79 5.45 14.12
CA PHE A 181 6.95 6.30 13.28
C PHE A 181 7.53 6.35 11.88
N HIS A 182 6.65 6.24 10.88
CA HIS A 182 7.00 6.24 9.48
C HIS A 182 6.11 7.21 8.72
N LEU A 183 6.69 8.00 7.82
CA LEU A 183 5.96 8.93 6.98
C LEU A 183 6.43 8.78 5.55
N ASN A 184 5.48 8.58 4.64
CA ASN A 184 5.70 8.49 3.21
C ASN A 184 5.02 9.65 2.49
N ALA A 185 5.73 10.25 1.54
CA ALA A 185 5.19 11.22 0.60
C ALA A 185 5.63 10.86 -0.81
N GLY A 186 4.68 10.46 -1.65
CA GLY A 186 4.93 9.97 -3.00
C GLY A 186 4.31 10.82 -4.08
N TYR A 187 4.90 10.76 -5.26
CA TYR A 187 4.35 11.29 -6.50
C TYR A 187 4.63 10.32 -7.65
N THR A 188 3.61 9.99 -8.42
CA THR A 188 3.66 9.09 -9.56
C THR A 188 2.99 9.73 -10.75
N PHE A 189 3.62 9.64 -11.91
CA PHE A 189 3.03 9.95 -13.20
C PHE A 189 2.68 8.66 -13.94
N ASN A 190 1.49 8.61 -14.53
CA ASN A 190 0.90 7.51 -15.27
C ASN A 190 0.66 7.95 -16.72
N ASP A 191 1.40 7.36 -17.65
CA ASP A 191 1.26 7.55 -19.08
C ASP A 191 0.34 6.46 -19.66
N HIS A 192 -0.95 6.78 -19.77
CA HIS A 192 -1.94 5.86 -20.30
C HIS A 192 -1.92 5.83 -21.83
N ASN A 193 -1.79 4.64 -22.42
CA ASN A 193 -1.72 4.48 -23.87
C ASN A 193 -3.02 4.88 -24.59
N ARG A 194 -4.18 4.67 -23.96
CA ARG A 194 -5.49 4.91 -24.55
C ARG A 194 -6.03 6.31 -24.28
N ALA A 195 -6.60 6.94 -25.30
CA ALA A 195 -7.19 8.27 -25.19
C ALA A 195 -8.35 8.30 -24.20
N GLU A 196 -9.21 7.28 -24.23
CA GLU A 196 -10.38 7.21 -23.35
C GLU A 196 -9.97 7.17 -21.87
N VAL A 197 -8.90 6.43 -21.55
CA VAL A 197 -8.35 6.37 -20.19
C VAL A 197 -7.68 7.69 -19.82
N ARG A 198 -6.93 8.33 -20.73
CA ARG A 198 -6.36 9.67 -20.46
C ARG A 198 -7.43 10.72 -20.20
N ASP A 199 -8.58 10.65 -20.87
CA ASP A 199 -9.67 11.60 -20.68
C ASP A 199 -10.38 11.37 -19.34
N ALA A 200 -10.49 10.12 -18.88
CA ALA A 200 -11.13 9.72 -17.63
C ALA A 200 -10.22 9.81 -16.38
N CYS A 201 -8.93 9.51 -16.51
CA CYS A 201 -8.00 9.36 -15.40
C CYS A 201 -7.04 10.55 -15.26
N ARG A 202 -6.65 10.86 -14.02
CA ARG A 202 -5.54 11.76 -13.68
C ARG A 202 -4.23 11.02 -13.91
N ASP A 203 -3.34 11.62 -14.68
CA ASP A 203 -2.00 11.10 -14.91
C ASP A 203 -1.08 11.26 -13.68
N SER A 204 -1.37 12.24 -12.83
CA SER A 204 -0.49 12.66 -11.75
C SER A 204 -1.11 12.37 -10.39
N ILE A 205 -0.51 11.44 -9.66
CA ILE A 205 -1.01 10.97 -8.38
C ILE A 205 0.02 11.25 -7.30
N TRP A 206 -0.32 12.13 -6.35
CA TRP A 206 0.41 12.20 -5.08
C TRP A 206 -0.22 11.27 -4.06
N ASN A 207 0.59 10.76 -3.13
CA ASN A 207 0.15 9.97 -2.00
C ASN A 207 0.88 10.38 -0.72
N PHE A 208 0.23 10.15 0.41
CA PHE A 208 0.76 10.38 1.73
C PHE A 208 0.31 9.26 2.67
N SER A 209 1.22 8.76 3.50
CA SER A 209 0.84 7.87 4.61
C SER A 209 1.69 8.10 5.86
N LEU A 210 1.09 7.78 7.00
CA LEU A 210 1.69 7.86 8.32
C LEU A 210 1.38 6.55 9.04
N ALA A 211 2.43 5.80 9.36
CA ALA A 211 2.31 4.61 10.18
C ALA A 211 3.04 4.75 11.51
N THR A 212 2.53 4.01 12.50
CA THR A 212 3.24 3.72 13.73
C THR A 212 3.28 2.21 13.96
N THR A 213 4.40 1.73 14.50
CA THR A 213 4.58 0.34 14.86
C THR A 213 5.01 0.21 16.30
N TYR A 214 4.53 -0.82 16.98
CA TYR A 214 4.88 -1.12 18.36
C TYR A 214 5.28 -2.59 18.52
N GLN A 215 6.51 -2.82 18.98
CA GLN A 215 7.06 -4.14 19.26
C GLN A 215 6.53 -4.65 20.60
N ILE A 216 5.63 -5.64 20.57
CA ILE A 216 4.97 -6.21 21.77
C ILE A 216 5.90 -7.21 22.45
N THR A 217 6.44 -8.15 21.68
CA THR A 217 7.45 -9.14 22.09
C THR A 217 8.58 -9.13 21.07
N GLU A 218 9.63 -9.95 21.21
CA GLU A 218 10.66 -10.03 20.17
C GLU A 218 10.11 -10.51 18.81
N ASP A 219 9.04 -11.32 18.83
CA ASP A 219 8.47 -11.93 17.64
C ASP A 219 7.19 -11.25 17.15
N LEU A 220 6.48 -10.50 17.99
CA LEU A 220 5.19 -9.89 17.65
C LEU A 220 5.27 -8.36 17.62
N LYS A 221 4.81 -7.80 16.51
CA LYS A 221 4.67 -6.36 16.27
C LYS A 221 3.25 -6.02 15.88
N LEU A 222 2.72 -4.91 16.41
CA LEU A 222 1.49 -4.29 15.95
C LEU A 222 1.81 -3.05 15.13
N GLY A 223 0.93 -2.69 14.21
CA GLY A 223 1.02 -1.46 13.44
C GLY A 223 -0.34 -0.84 13.18
N ALA A 224 -0.33 0.48 13.05
CA ALA A 224 -1.46 1.26 12.58
C ALA A 224 -0.97 2.23 11.51
N ASP A 225 -1.81 2.50 10.52
CA ASP A 225 -1.45 3.27 9.34
C ASP A 225 -2.65 4.04 8.82
N PHE A 226 -2.41 5.27 8.38
CA PHE A 226 -3.39 6.14 7.78
C PHE A 226 -2.80 6.74 6.53
N GLY A 227 -3.55 6.74 5.44
CA GLY A 227 -3.06 7.29 4.20
C GLY A 227 -4.15 7.87 3.33
N THR A 228 -3.71 8.63 2.36
CA THR A 228 -4.54 9.24 1.34
C THR A 228 -3.77 9.42 0.04
N SER A 229 -4.47 9.55 -1.07
CA SER A 229 -3.87 9.84 -2.36
C SER A 229 -4.80 10.70 -3.23
N THR A 230 -4.26 11.17 -4.35
CA THR A 230 -5.11 11.68 -5.42
C THR A 230 -5.95 10.55 -5.96
N TYR A 231 -7.26 10.74 -6.02
CA TYR A 231 -8.13 9.78 -6.70
C TYR A 231 -7.86 9.79 -8.21
N GLU A 232 -7.77 8.62 -8.84
CA GLU A 232 -7.42 8.55 -10.25
C GLU A 232 -8.55 9.06 -11.16
N ASP A 233 -9.81 8.72 -10.86
CA ASP A 233 -10.94 9.13 -11.68
C ASP A 233 -11.22 10.65 -11.56
N LYS A 234 -11.17 11.34 -12.70
CA LYS A 234 -11.44 12.78 -12.83
C LYS A 234 -12.88 13.15 -12.51
N SER A 235 -13.81 12.20 -12.55
CA SER A 235 -15.23 12.40 -12.25
C SER A 235 -15.48 12.79 -10.78
N SER A 236 -14.54 12.48 -9.88
CA SER A 236 -14.61 12.84 -8.47
C SER A 236 -13.37 13.61 -8.02
N SER A 237 -13.56 14.52 -7.08
CA SER A 237 -12.49 15.21 -6.35
C SER A 237 -12.38 14.75 -4.90
N GLU A 238 -13.18 13.76 -4.48
CA GLU A 238 -13.06 13.15 -3.16
C GLU A 238 -11.76 12.34 -3.12
N MET A 239 -10.98 12.51 -2.05
CA MET A 239 -9.73 11.79 -1.90
C MET A 239 -10.01 10.47 -1.18
N PRO A 240 -9.47 9.33 -1.65
CA PRO A 240 -9.41 8.12 -0.86
C PRO A 240 -8.63 8.39 0.43
N VAL A 241 -9.21 8.02 1.57
CA VAL A 241 -8.59 8.05 2.89
C VAL A 241 -8.88 6.71 3.54
N PHE A 242 -7.85 6.06 4.08
CA PHE A 242 -8.00 4.80 4.79
C PHE A 242 -7.40 4.87 6.20
N GLY A 243 -7.87 3.96 7.05
CA GLY A 243 -7.18 3.55 8.27
C GLY A 243 -6.92 2.05 8.24
N LEU A 244 -5.73 1.62 8.65
CA LEU A 244 -5.32 0.22 8.66
C LEU A 244 -4.73 -0.12 10.03
N GLY A 245 -5.14 -1.26 10.58
CA GLY A 245 -4.52 -1.89 11.73
C GLY A 245 -4.02 -3.27 11.38
N GLY A 246 -2.87 -3.69 11.91
CA GLY A 246 -2.32 -5.00 11.59
C GLY A 246 -1.25 -5.49 12.56
N MET A 247 -0.80 -6.71 12.31
CA MET A 247 0.23 -7.36 13.09
C MET A 247 1.20 -8.13 12.19
N ILE A 248 2.43 -8.25 12.67
CA ILE A 248 3.50 -9.03 12.05
C ILE A 248 4.04 -9.97 13.13
N TYR A 249 4.07 -11.26 12.82
CA TYR A 249 4.57 -12.32 13.68
C TYR A 249 5.76 -13.01 13.02
N THR A 250 6.93 -12.91 13.67
CA THR A 250 8.17 -13.58 13.26
C THR A 250 8.10 -15.02 13.74
N VAL A 251 7.89 -15.96 12.84
CA VAL A 251 7.84 -17.39 13.17
C VAL A 251 9.25 -17.90 13.49
N ASN A 252 10.23 -17.42 12.73
CA ASN A 252 11.65 -17.65 12.92
C ASN A 252 12.44 -16.60 12.12
N ASN A 253 13.77 -16.67 12.17
CA ASN A 253 14.66 -15.72 11.49
C ASN A 253 14.47 -15.61 9.96
N ASN A 254 13.76 -16.55 9.33
CA ASN A 254 13.57 -16.63 7.89
C ASN A 254 12.12 -16.43 7.45
N LEU A 255 11.15 -16.34 8.38
CA LEU A 255 9.73 -16.35 8.06
C LEU A 255 8.94 -15.42 8.97
N ASP A 256 8.22 -14.49 8.35
CA ASP A 256 7.21 -13.68 9.02
C ASP A 256 5.83 -13.91 8.40
N LEU A 257 4.82 -13.88 9.25
CA LEU A 257 3.41 -13.88 8.88
C LEU A 257 2.80 -12.55 9.28
N SER A 258 1.94 -12.02 8.43
CA SER A 258 1.28 -10.74 8.69
C SER A 258 -0.20 -10.80 8.36
N ALA A 259 -0.99 -10.06 9.14
CA ALA A 259 -2.41 -9.90 8.92
C ALA A 259 -2.87 -8.52 9.37
N GLY A 260 -3.82 -7.93 8.63
CA GLY A 260 -4.36 -6.62 8.94
C GLY A 260 -5.77 -6.40 8.38
N LEU A 261 -6.38 -5.32 8.83
CA LEU A 261 -7.68 -4.85 8.39
C LEU A 261 -7.56 -3.39 7.98
N LYS A 262 -7.92 -3.08 6.74
CA LYS A 262 -8.03 -1.72 6.20
C LYS A 262 -9.51 -1.34 6.14
N LEU A 263 -9.80 -0.09 6.48
CA LEU A 263 -11.11 0.53 6.42
C LEU A 263 -11.04 1.77 5.54
N GLY A 264 -11.92 1.86 4.55
CA GLY A 264 -12.18 3.10 3.83
C GLY A 264 -12.85 4.12 4.75
N LEU A 265 -12.22 5.29 4.90
CA LEU A 265 -12.77 6.42 5.66
C LEU A 265 -13.52 7.41 4.77
N THR A 266 -13.42 7.23 3.46
CA THR A 266 -14.07 8.00 2.39
C THR A 266 -14.45 7.04 1.27
N LYS A 267 -15.46 7.40 0.47
CA LYS A 267 -16.03 6.52 -0.56
C LYS A 267 -15.05 5.97 -1.61
N PRO A 268 -14.03 6.71 -2.08
CA PRO A 268 -13.14 6.16 -3.10
C PRO A 268 -12.27 4.98 -2.64
N GLU A 269 -12.26 4.65 -1.34
CA GLU A 269 -11.66 3.43 -0.80
C GLU A 269 -12.71 2.36 -0.57
N ASP A 270 -12.34 1.09 -0.72
CA ASP A 270 -13.17 -0.04 -0.30
C ASP A 270 -13.61 0.12 1.17
N ASP A 271 -14.87 -0.16 1.46
CA ASP A 271 -15.41 -0.14 2.83
C ASP A 271 -14.55 -0.99 3.80
N LEU A 272 -14.13 -2.17 3.36
CA LEU A 272 -13.37 -3.12 4.18
C LEU A 272 -12.38 -3.93 3.34
N THR A 273 -11.15 -4.07 3.82
CA THR A 273 -10.15 -4.97 3.21
C THR A 273 -9.42 -5.80 4.25
N GLY A 274 -9.44 -7.12 4.11
CA GLY A 274 -8.56 -8.04 4.83
C GLY A 274 -7.22 -8.16 4.13
N CYS A 275 -6.12 -7.98 4.86
CA CYS A 275 -4.75 -8.01 4.34
C CYS A 275 -3.98 -9.18 4.96
N PHE A 276 -3.34 -10.04 4.16
CA PHE A 276 -2.57 -11.19 4.62
C PHE A 276 -1.22 -11.29 3.91
N GLY A 277 -0.15 -11.62 4.62
CA GLY A 277 1.18 -11.65 4.02
C GLY A 277 2.10 -12.71 4.61
N ILE A 278 3.03 -13.16 3.76
CA ILE A 278 4.13 -14.06 4.09
C ILE A 278 5.42 -13.42 3.60
N THR A 279 6.41 -13.31 4.47
CA THR A 279 7.74 -12.78 4.13
C THR A 279 8.82 -13.81 4.42
N LEU A 280 9.61 -14.13 3.40
CA LEU A 280 10.74 -15.05 3.47
C LEU A 280 12.06 -14.26 3.40
N LYS A 281 13.01 -14.57 4.28
CA LYS A 281 14.27 -13.82 4.42
C LYS A 281 15.49 -14.73 4.29
N TYR A 282 16.39 -14.41 3.38
CA TYR A 282 17.61 -15.16 3.08
C TYR A 282 18.86 -14.36 3.41
#